data_AF-A0A1C5M2G8-F1
#
_entry.id   AF-A0A1C5M2G8-F1
#
_cell.length_a   1.000
_cell.length_b   1.000
_cell.length_c   1.000
_cell.angle_alpha   90.00
_cell.angle_beta   90.00
_cell.angle_gamma   90.00
#
_symmetry.space_group_name_H-M   'P 1'
#
loop_
_entity.id
_entity.type
_entity.pdbx_description
1 polymer ?
#
loop_
_entity_poly.entity_id
_entity_poly.type
_entity_poly.pdbx_seq_one_letter_code
_entity_poly.pdbx_strand_id
1 'polypeptide(L)'
;MVTGIIIAAAVVGILGILIGIFLGVASEKFKVEVDEKEILVRNELPGNNCGGCGYAGCDALAKAIAAGQADVGACPVGGASAAEKIGAIMGVAGGTAEKKVAFVKCKGTCDKTKVQYNYYGVDDCKKVSVVPGAGEKACTYGCMGYGSCVKACAFDAIHVVDGVAVVDKEKCVACGKCVSSCPNNLIELVPYKSEHLVQCSSHAKGKDVKAVCESGCIGCTLCTKQCEFDAIHMENNLAVIDYEKCTNCGKCAEKCPVKVIL
;
A
#
# COMPACT_ATOMS: atom_id res chain seq x y z
N MET A 1 -18.57 -48.71 -48.09
CA MET A 1 -18.10 -48.49 -46.70
C MET A 1 -16.67 -47.98 -46.64
N VAL A 2 -15.70 -48.65 -47.26
CA VAL A 2 -14.28 -48.25 -47.22
C VAL A 2 -14.01 -46.85 -47.79
N THR A 3 -14.66 -46.48 -48.90
CA THR A 3 -14.50 -45.16 -49.54
C THR A 3 -14.89 -44.00 -48.63
N GLY A 4 -15.94 -44.14 -47.83
CA GLY A 4 -16.38 -43.09 -46.89
C GLY A 4 -15.40 -42.87 -45.74
N ILE A 5 -14.75 -43.95 -45.26
CA ILE A 5 -13.73 -43.89 -44.22
C ILE A 5 -12.47 -43.19 -44.74
N ILE A 6 -12.05 -43.51 -45.98
CA ILE A 6 -10.89 -42.88 -46.62
C ILE A 6 -11.12 -41.37 -46.83
N ILE A 7 -12.31 -40.97 -47.30
CA ILE A 7 -12.64 -39.56 -47.50
C ILE A 7 -12.66 -38.81 -46.16
N ALA A 8 -13.29 -39.37 -45.12
CA ALA A 8 -13.32 -38.75 -43.80
C ALA A 8 -11.91 -38.58 -43.22
N ALA A 9 -11.06 -39.60 -43.33
CA ALA A 9 -9.67 -39.54 -42.89
C ALA A 9 -8.86 -38.49 -43.67
N ALA A 10 -9.05 -38.40 -44.98
CA ALA A 10 -8.39 -37.40 -45.82
C ALA A 10 -8.81 -35.97 -45.46
N VAL A 11 -10.11 -35.73 -45.25
CA VAL A 11 -10.63 -34.41 -44.88
C VAL A 11 -10.07 -33.96 -43.53
N VAL A 12 -10.10 -34.84 -42.52
CA VAL A 12 -9.56 -34.51 -41.19
C VAL A 12 -8.04 -34.30 -41.24
N GLY A 13 -7.31 -35.14 -41.99
CA GLY A 13 -5.87 -35.00 -42.17
C GLY A 13 -5.46 -33.69 -42.84
N ILE A 14 -6.12 -33.33 -43.94
CA ILE A 14 -5.85 -32.08 -44.67
C ILE A 14 -6.19 -30.87 -43.79
N LEU A 15 -7.34 -30.89 -43.11
CA LEU A 15 -7.75 -29.79 -42.24
C LEU A 15 -6.76 -29.62 -41.07
N GLY A 16 -6.31 -30.72 -40.47
CA GLY A 16 -5.30 -30.71 -39.41
C GLY A 16 -3.97 -30.11 -39.87
N ILE A 17 -3.51 -30.44 -41.07
CA ILE A 17 -2.28 -29.86 -41.65
C ILE A 17 -2.46 -28.36 -41.90
N LEU A 18 -3.60 -27.94 -42.47
CA LEU A 18 -3.89 -26.53 -42.73
C LEU A 18 -3.93 -25.71 -41.44
N ILE A 19 -4.61 -26.21 -40.40
CA ILE A 19 -4.69 -25.57 -39.09
C ILE A 19 -3.32 -25.54 -38.43
N GLY A 20 -2.55 -26.64 -38.50
CA GLY A 20 -1.21 -26.72 -37.93
C GLY A 20 -0.24 -25.71 -38.56
N ILE A 21 -0.24 -25.60 -39.90
CA ILE A 21 0.56 -24.60 -40.61
C ILE A 21 0.10 -23.19 -40.24
N PHE A 22 -1.21 -22.94 -40.20
CA PHE A 22 -1.75 -21.63 -39.84
C PHE A 22 -1.34 -21.22 -38.42
N LEU A 23 -1.48 -22.11 -37.44
CA LEU A 23 -1.08 -21.86 -36.04
C LEU A 23 0.43 -21.69 -35.91
N GLY A 24 1.23 -22.46 -36.64
CA GLY A 24 2.69 -22.30 -36.66
C GLY A 24 3.13 -20.94 -37.21
N VAL A 25 2.55 -20.52 -38.35
CA VAL A 25 2.81 -19.20 -38.94
C VAL A 25 2.33 -18.08 -38.03
N ALA A 26 1.15 -18.23 -37.42
CA ALA A 26 0.64 -17.25 -36.46
C ALA A 26 1.55 -17.15 -35.22
N SER A 27 2.00 -18.29 -34.68
CA SER A 27 2.89 -18.33 -33.51
C SER A 27 4.19 -17.58 -33.75
N GLU A 28 4.82 -17.76 -34.91
CA GLU A 28 6.09 -17.08 -35.20
C GLU A 28 5.88 -15.61 -35.57
N LYS A 29 4.81 -15.29 -36.33
CA LYS A 29 4.51 -13.91 -36.72
C LYS A 29 4.11 -13.01 -35.53
N PHE A 30 3.49 -13.59 -34.50
CA PHE A 30 3.06 -12.88 -33.29
C PHE A 30 3.97 -13.15 -32.09
N LYS A 31 5.13 -13.78 -32.30
CA LYS A 31 6.11 -14.01 -31.25
C LYS A 31 6.63 -12.67 -30.76
N VAL A 32 6.39 -12.39 -29.48
CA VAL A 32 6.96 -11.22 -28.80
C VAL A 32 8.33 -11.63 -28.30
N GLU A 33 9.39 -10.99 -28.77
CA GLU A 33 10.73 -11.17 -28.19
C GLU A 33 10.70 -10.62 -26.76
N VAL A 34 10.84 -11.53 -25.80
CA VAL A 34 10.96 -11.20 -24.38
C VAL A 34 12.44 -11.12 -24.08
N ASP A 35 12.89 -9.98 -23.57
CA ASP A 35 14.28 -9.79 -23.13
C ASP A 35 14.61 -10.85 -22.06
N GLU A 36 15.71 -11.58 -22.21
CA GLU A 36 16.15 -12.58 -21.21
C GLU A 36 16.28 -11.95 -19.81
N LYS A 37 16.65 -10.66 -19.75
CA LYS A 37 16.70 -9.91 -18.49
C LYS A 37 15.33 -9.76 -17.85
N GLU A 38 14.26 -9.58 -18.63
CA GLU A 38 12.90 -9.48 -18.08
C GLU A 38 12.55 -10.76 -17.32
N ILE A 39 12.86 -11.93 -17.88
CA ILE A 39 12.60 -13.24 -17.25
C ILE A 39 13.44 -13.39 -15.98
N LEU A 40 14.73 -13.08 -16.04
CA LEU A 40 15.64 -13.17 -14.89
C LEU A 40 15.19 -12.25 -13.74
N VAL A 41 14.89 -10.98 -14.05
CA VAL A 41 14.38 -10.02 -13.06
C VAL A 41 13.05 -10.50 -12.49
N ARG A 42 12.14 -11.02 -13.32
CA ARG A 42 10.84 -11.51 -12.89
C ARG A 42 10.94 -12.66 -11.89
N ASN A 43 11.94 -13.52 -12.02
CA ASN A 43 12.18 -14.64 -11.10
C ASN A 43 12.65 -14.18 -9.72
N GLU A 44 13.31 -13.02 -9.63
CA GLU A 44 13.76 -12.44 -8.35
C GLU A 44 12.68 -11.57 -7.68
N LEU A 45 11.56 -11.29 -8.37
CA LEU A 45 10.44 -10.58 -7.79
C LEU A 45 9.50 -11.52 -7.00
N PRO A 46 8.85 -11.05 -5.92
CA PRO A 46 7.99 -11.89 -5.07
C PRO A 46 6.78 -12.56 -5.78
N GLY A 47 6.36 -12.06 -6.94
CA GLY A 47 5.22 -12.63 -7.69
C GLY A 47 3.83 -12.27 -7.14
N ASN A 48 3.73 -11.46 -6.08
CA ASN A 48 2.45 -11.13 -5.42
C ASN A 48 1.52 -10.22 -6.23
N ASN A 49 1.97 -9.64 -7.35
CA ASN A 49 1.19 -8.76 -8.23
C ASN A 49 0.38 -7.70 -7.46
N CYS A 50 1.01 -7.08 -6.45
CA CYS A 50 0.31 -6.23 -5.50
C CYS A 50 0.12 -4.78 -5.94
N GLY A 51 0.86 -4.33 -6.96
CA GLY A 51 0.82 -2.95 -7.45
C GLY A 51 1.56 -1.93 -6.57
N GLY A 52 2.21 -2.35 -5.48
CA GLY A 52 2.84 -1.43 -4.51
C GLY A 52 3.98 -0.59 -5.08
N CYS A 53 4.61 -1.04 -6.17
CA CYS A 53 5.64 -0.31 -6.90
C CYS A 53 5.09 0.65 -7.97
N GLY A 54 3.76 0.75 -8.14
CA GLY A 54 3.13 1.58 -9.17
C GLY A 54 2.93 0.90 -10.54
N TYR A 55 3.43 -0.33 -10.72
CA TYR A 55 3.22 -1.13 -11.95
C TYR A 55 2.07 -2.11 -11.78
N ALA A 56 1.43 -2.52 -12.90
CA ALA A 56 0.26 -3.40 -12.89
C ALA A 56 0.51 -4.80 -12.28
N GLY A 57 1.77 -5.24 -12.20
CA GLY A 57 2.17 -6.53 -11.68
C GLY A 57 3.69 -6.72 -11.66
N CYS A 58 4.13 -7.89 -11.21
CA CYS A 58 5.54 -8.24 -11.16
C CYS A 58 6.16 -8.32 -12.57
N ASP A 59 5.41 -8.84 -13.56
CA ASP A 59 5.86 -8.90 -14.96
C ASP A 59 6.03 -7.50 -15.55
N ALA A 60 5.08 -6.60 -15.28
CA ALA A 60 5.17 -5.20 -15.73
C ALA A 60 6.36 -4.46 -15.08
N LEU A 61 6.62 -4.71 -13.80
CA LEU A 61 7.80 -4.16 -13.12
C LEU A 61 9.09 -4.75 -13.69
N ALA A 62 9.15 -6.07 -13.89
CA ALA A 62 10.34 -6.74 -14.44
C ALA A 62 10.70 -6.20 -15.82
N LYS A 63 9.70 -6.02 -16.68
CA LYS A 63 9.86 -5.39 -17.99
C LYS A 63 10.38 -3.97 -17.89
N ALA A 64 9.84 -3.17 -16.98
CA ALA A 64 10.28 -1.80 -16.78
C ALA A 64 11.73 -1.72 -16.26
N ILE A 65 12.12 -2.61 -15.34
CA ILE A 65 13.49 -2.72 -14.84
C ILE A 65 14.44 -3.14 -15.98
N ALA A 66 14.09 -4.19 -16.73
CA ALA A 66 14.89 -4.67 -17.86
C ALA A 66 15.10 -3.59 -18.93
N ALA A 67 14.06 -2.77 -19.18
CA ALA A 67 14.11 -1.62 -20.08
C ALA A 67 14.82 -0.38 -19.49
N GLY A 68 15.30 -0.41 -18.25
CA GLY A 68 15.93 0.72 -17.56
C GLY A 68 14.99 1.86 -17.17
N GLN A 69 13.68 1.60 -17.17
CA GLN A 69 12.62 2.56 -16.85
C GLN A 69 12.24 2.57 -15.37
N ALA A 70 12.67 1.56 -14.60
CA ALA A 70 12.45 1.42 -13.18
C ALA A 70 13.77 1.11 -12.45
N ASP A 71 13.89 1.58 -11.22
CA ASP A 71 15.02 1.25 -10.35
C ASP A 71 15.01 -0.24 -9.96
N VAL A 72 16.19 -0.85 -9.80
CA VAL A 72 16.34 -2.27 -9.42
C VAL A 72 15.76 -2.58 -8.04
N GLY A 73 15.69 -1.57 -7.15
CA GLY A 73 15.06 -1.63 -5.83
C GLY A 73 13.61 -1.15 -5.80
N ALA A 74 12.95 -0.96 -6.95
CA ALA A 74 11.59 -0.43 -7.02
C ALA A 74 10.52 -1.32 -6.36
N CYS A 75 10.79 -2.60 -6.09
CA CYS A 75 9.85 -3.49 -5.43
C CYS A 75 9.87 -3.29 -3.89
N PRO A 76 8.83 -2.68 -3.28
CA PRO A 76 8.82 -2.48 -1.83
C PRO A 76 8.72 -3.80 -1.05
N VAL A 77 8.12 -4.83 -1.65
CA VAL A 77 7.93 -6.16 -1.03
C VAL A 77 9.21 -6.98 -1.06
N GLY A 78 9.96 -6.93 -2.16
CA GLY A 78 11.23 -7.66 -2.32
C GLY A 78 12.36 -7.05 -1.49
N GLY A 79 12.29 -5.74 -1.24
CA GLY A 79 13.25 -5.02 -0.40
C GLY A 79 14.70 -5.13 -0.92
N ALA A 80 15.65 -4.93 -0.02
CA ALA A 80 17.08 -4.94 -0.35
C ALA A 80 17.56 -6.28 -0.95
N SER A 81 17.01 -7.41 -0.50
CA SER A 81 17.42 -8.73 -0.99
C SER A 81 17.06 -8.94 -2.46
N ALA A 82 15.85 -8.57 -2.88
CA ALA A 82 15.49 -8.60 -4.29
C ALA A 82 16.29 -7.58 -5.10
N ALA A 83 16.47 -6.37 -4.56
CA ALA A 83 17.21 -5.29 -5.22
C ALA A 83 18.66 -5.66 -5.52
N GLU A 84 19.34 -6.37 -4.62
CA GLU A 84 20.72 -6.82 -4.79
C GLU A 84 20.84 -7.85 -5.94
N LYS A 85 19.96 -8.85 -5.95
CA LYS A 85 19.95 -9.87 -7.01
C LYS A 85 19.58 -9.30 -8.37
N ILE A 86 18.57 -8.44 -8.40
CA ILE A 86 18.15 -7.72 -9.62
C ILE A 86 19.26 -6.80 -10.10
N GLY A 87 19.95 -6.10 -9.20
CA GLY A 87 21.13 -5.29 -9.50
C GLY A 87 22.23 -6.11 -10.17
N ALA A 88 22.53 -7.31 -9.64
CA ALA A 88 23.50 -8.22 -10.24
C ALA A 88 23.12 -8.65 -11.67
N ILE A 89 21.83 -8.91 -11.93
CA ILE A 89 21.32 -9.24 -13.28
C ILE A 89 21.46 -8.03 -14.22
N MET A 90 21.15 -6.84 -13.72
CA MET A 90 21.16 -5.60 -14.50
C MET A 90 22.56 -4.98 -14.65
N GLY A 91 23.56 -5.48 -13.92
CA GLY A 91 24.93 -4.95 -13.91
C GLY A 91 25.05 -3.60 -13.20
N VAL A 92 24.15 -3.29 -12.27
CA VAL A 92 24.16 -2.05 -11.48
C VAL A 92 24.24 -2.37 -9.99
N ALA A 93 24.76 -1.45 -9.18
CA ALA A 93 24.77 -1.61 -7.73
C ALA A 93 23.33 -1.77 -7.20
N GLY A 94 23.11 -2.76 -6.35
CA GLY A 94 21.80 -3.01 -5.75
C GLY A 94 21.32 -1.77 -4.97
N GLY A 95 20.14 -1.26 -5.32
CA GLY A 95 19.56 -0.09 -4.68
C GLY A 95 19.20 -0.37 -3.22
N THR A 96 19.67 0.46 -2.29
CA THR A 96 19.25 0.41 -0.89
C THR A 96 17.94 1.16 -0.72
N ALA A 97 16.81 0.51 -1.00
CA ALA A 97 15.51 1.05 -0.63
C ALA A 97 15.32 0.89 0.89
N GLU A 98 15.14 2.01 1.61
CA GLU A 98 14.81 1.97 3.04
C GLU A 98 13.50 1.21 3.25
N LYS A 99 13.51 0.20 4.14
CA LYS A 99 12.30 -0.57 4.49
C LYS A 99 11.24 0.42 4.99
N LYS A 100 10.06 0.38 4.39
CA LYS A 100 8.88 1.12 4.85
C LYS A 100 7.88 0.20 5.53
N VAL A 101 6.91 0.78 6.22
CA VAL A 101 5.83 0.08 6.91
C VAL A 101 4.55 0.90 6.83
N ALA A 102 3.41 0.23 6.77
CA ALA A 102 2.13 0.93 6.83
C ALA A 102 1.88 1.45 8.25
N PHE A 103 1.38 2.67 8.35
CA PHE A 103 1.02 3.32 9.60
C PHE A 103 -0.36 3.96 9.48
N VAL A 104 -1.19 3.84 10.53
CA VAL A 104 -2.54 4.37 10.58
C VAL A 104 -2.55 5.66 11.41
N LYS A 105 -2.89 6.78 10.77
CA LYS A 105 -2.95 8.12 11.37
C LYS A 105 -4.18 8.34 12.26
N CYS A 106 -4.39 7.49 13.25
CA CYS A 106 -5.52 7.61 14.16
C CYS A 106 -5.22 7.03 15.55
N LYS A 107 -5.39 7.86 16.59
CA LYS A 107 -5.43 7.45 18.01
C LYS A 107 -6.84 7.49 18.62
N GLY A 108 -7.85 7.77 17.79
CA GLY A 108 -9.24 7.91 18.22
C GLY A 108 -9.92 6.56 18.44
N THR A 109 -9.53 5.85 19.48
CA THR A 109 -10.20 4.63 19.95
C THR A 109 -11.65 4.92 20.35
N CYS A 110 -12.46 3.87 20.49
CA CYS A 110 -13.89 3.99 20.81
C CYS A 110 -14.15 4.73 22.14
N ASP A 111 -13.24 4.63 23.12
CA ASP A 111 -13.33 5.34 24.40
C ASP A 111 -12.91 6.82 24.31
N LYS A 112 -12.17 7.20 23.27
CA LYS A 112 -11.63 8.55 23.08
C LYS A 112 -12.45 9.40 22.11
N THR A 113 -13.40 8.81 21.40
CA THR A 113 -14.18 9.46 20.35
C THR A 113 -15.65 9.35 20.67
N LYS A 114 -16.40 10.46 20.56
CA LYS A 114 -17.85 10.44 20.74
C LYS A 114 -18.52 9.60 19.66
N VAL A 115 -19.56 8.88 20.05
CA VAL A 115 -20.44 8.13 19.14
C VAL A 115 -21.61 9.02 18.77
N GLN A 116 -21.88 9.16 17.47
CA GLN A 116 -23.01 9.96 16.94
C GLN A 116 -24.27 9.13 16.71
N TYR A 117 -24.12 7.87 16.34
CA TYR A 117 -25.19 6.89 16.18
C TYR A 117 -24.58 5.48 16.19
N ASN A 118 -25.43 4.45 16.26
CA ASN A 118 -25.01 3.05 16.13
C ASN A 118 -25.35 2.53 14.72
N TYR A 119 -24.39 1.93 14.05
CA TYR A 119 -24.46 1.39 12.70
C TYR A 119 -24.62 -0.13 12.75
N TYR A 120 -25.76 -0.61 12.27
CA TYR A 120 -26.07 -2.04 12.21
C TYR A 120 -26.10 -2.52 10.76
N GLY A 121 -24.97 -2.42 10.07
CA GLY A 121 -24.86 -2.80 8.66
C GLY A 121 -23.66 -3.72 8.38
N VAL A 122 -23.10 -3.59 7.19
CA VAL A 122 -21.99 -4.45 6.76
C VAL A 122 -20.68 -3.88 7.29
N ASP A 123 -19.90 -4.72 7.96
CA ASP A 123 -18.55 -4.38 8.44
C ASP A 123 -17.57 -4.21 7.27
N ASP A 124 -17.65 -3.06 6.62
CA ASP A 124 -16.71 -2.62 5.59
C ASP A 124 -16.66 -1.08 5.51
N CYS A 125 -15.50 -0.49 5.75
CA CYS A 125 -15.31 0.97 5.69
C CYS A 125 -15.78 1.58 4.36
N LYS A 126 -15.62 0.89 3.23
CA LYS A 126 -16.06 1.40 1.91
C LYS A 126 -17.58 1.43 1.78
N LYS A 127 -18.29 0.58 2.52
CA LYS A 127 -19.76 0.59 2.60
C LYS A 127 -20.24 1.62 3.61
N VAL A 128 -19.52 1.77 4.71
CA VAL A 128 -19.85 2.77 5.74
C VAL A 128 -19.58 4.19 5.28
N SER A 129 -18.57 4.42 4.45
CA SER A 129 -18.21 5.77 3.99
C SER A 129 -19.29 6.49 3.17
N VAL A 130 -20.27 5.75 2.64
CA VAL A 130 -21.42 6.32 1.90
C VAL A 130 -22.67 6.49 2.77
N VAL A 131 -22.63 6.03 4.02
CA VAL A 131 -23.71 6.24 5.00
C VAL A 131 -23.61 7.67 5.55
N PRO A 132 -24.73 8.37 5.79
CA PRO A 132 -24.72 9.69 6.41
C PRO A 132 -23.85 9.72 7.67
N GLY A 133 -22.93 10.68 7.74
CA GLY A 133 -21.98 10.81 8.86
C GLY A 133 -20.72 9.93 8.77
N ALA A 134 -20.59 9.07 7.75
CA ALA A 134 -19.42 8.23 7.49
C ALA A 134 -18.96 7.38 8.70
N GLY A 135 -19.91 6.72 9.37
CA GLY A 135 -19.67 5.78 10.48
C GLY A 135 -20.12 6.28 11.84
N GLU A 136 -20.06 5.40 12.84
CA GLU A 136 -20.58 5.65 14.20
C GLU A 136 -19.80 6.72 14.96
N LYS A 137 -18.52 6.89 14.66
CA LYS A 137 -17.67 7.88 15.32
C LYS A 137 -18.00 9.27 14.80
N ALA A 138 -18.17 10.22 15.71
CA ALA A 138 -18.42 11.63 15.38
C ALA A 138 -17.23 12.29 14.64
N CYS A 139 -16.03 11.71 14.73
CA CYS A 139 -14.87 12.17 13.97
C CYS A 139 -14.87 11.61 12.54
N THR A 140 -15.21 12.46 11.56
CA THR A 140 -15.24 12.09 10.14
C THR A 140 -13.87 11.86 9.51
N TYR A 141 -12.81 12.40 10.12
CA TYR A 141 -11.42 12.20 9.67
C TYR A 141 -10.78 10.94 10.23
N GLY A 142 -11.41 10.26 11.18
CA GLY A 142 -10.82 9.17 11.95
C GLY A 142 -11.02 7.79 11.34
N CYS A 143 -10.35 6.79 11.93
CA CYS A 143 -10.58 5.40 11.59
C CYS A 143 -11.98 4.98 12.05
N MET A 144 -12.79 4.48 11.12
CA MET A 144 -14.15 4.01 11.41
C MET A 144 -14.19 2.64 12.07
N GLY A 145 -13.14 1.83 11.94
CA GLY A 145 -13.06 0.51 12.59
C GLY A 145 -13.66 -0.67 11.82
N TYR A 146 -14.22 -0.49 10.63
CA TYR A 146 -14.88 -1.58 9.87
C TYR A 146 -13.96 -2.39 8.94
N GLY A 147 -12.64 -2.30 9.10
CA GLY A 147 -11.72 -3.33 8.61
C GLY A 147 -11.53 -3.50 7.09
N SER A 148 -11.86 -2.53 6.21
CA SER A 148 -11.52 -2.68 4.77
C SER A 148 -10.02 -2.89 4.52
N CYS A 149 -9.16 -2.25 5.32
CA CYS A 149 -7.71 -2.45 5.25
C CYS A 149 -7.26 -3.82 5.77
N VAL A 150 -7.99 -4.41 6.73
CA VAL A 150 -7.75 -5.78 7.20
C VAL A 150 -8.02 -6.76 6.06
N LYS A 151 -9.18 -6.64 5.41
CA LYS A 151 -9.54 -7.48 4.25
C LYS A 151 -8.58 -7.32 3.07
N ALA A 152 -8.01 -6.13 2.89
CA ALA A 152 -7.06 -5.85 1.82
C ALA A 152 -5.66 -6.42 2.09
N CYS A 153 -5.32 -6.75 3.33
CA CYS A 153 -3.99 -7.21 3.71
C CYS A 153 -3.86 -8.72 3.51
N ALA A 154 -3.08 -9.14 2.51
CA ALA A 154 -2.78 -10.54 2.25
C ALA A 154 -1.71 -11.14 3.20
N PHE A 155 -1.13 -10.32 4.07
CA PHE A 155 -0.01 -10.69 4.96
C PHE A 155 -0.42 -10.73 6.43
N ASP A 156 -1.72 -10.59 6.72
CA ASP A 156 -2.24 -10.59 8.10
C ASP A 156 -1.52 -9.59 9.03
N ALA A 157 -1.16 -8.43 8.45
CA ALA A 157 -0.38 -7.41 9.15
C ALA A 157 -1.23 -6.30 9.75
N ILE A 158 -2.57 -6.33 9.61
CA ILE A 158 -3.46 -5.26 10.06
C ILE A 158 -4.65 -5.87 10.79
N HIS A 159 -4.93 -5.36 11.99
CA HIS A 159 -6.09 -5.76 12.80
C HIS A 159 -6.80 -4.53 13.36
N VAL A 160 -8.10 -4.60 13.59
CA VAL A 160 -8.83 -3.53 14.30
C VAL A 160 -8.81 -3.83 15.79
N VAL A 161 -8.26 -2.90 16.57
CA VAL A 161 -8.20 -2.94 18.03
C VAL A 161 -8.87 -1.67 18.56
N ASP A 162 -9.86 -1.81 19.43
CA ASP A 162 -10.63 -0.69 20.01
C ASP A 162 -11.17 0.31 18.97
N GLY A 163 -11.65 -0.24 17.85
CA GLY A 163 -12.22 0.51 16.74
C GLY A 163 -11.20 1.25 15.88
N VAL A 164 -9.90 0.99 16.01
CA VAL A 164 -8.85 1.59 15.18
C VAL A 164 -8.00 0.49 14.56
N ALA A 165 -7.65 0.64 13.28
CA ALA A 165 -6.72 -0.28 12.63
C ALA A 165 -5.29 -0.09 13.18
N VAL A 166 -4.65 -1.19 13.58
CA VAL A 166 -3.28 -1.27 14.07
C VAL A 166 -2.49 -2.17 13.13
N VAL A 167 -1.26 -1.76 12.80
CA VAL A 167 -0.38 -2.49 11.88
C VAL A 167 0.72 -3.19 12.66
N ASP A 168 0.89 -4.48 12.41
CA ASP A 168 2.05 -5.26 12.82
C ASP A 168 3.23 -4.94 11.88
N LYS A 169 4.26 -4.29 12.42
CA LYS A 169 5.43 -3.85 11.64
C LYS A 169 6.27 -5.03 11.12
N GLU A 170 6.26 -6.16 11.82
CA GLU A 170 7.09 -7.32 11.45
C GLU A 170 6.49 -8.08 10.26
N LYS A 171 5.16 -8.17 10.19
CA LYS A 171 4.44 -8.81 9.08
C LYS A 171 4.24 -7.89 7.86
N CYS A 172 4.29 -6.58 8.04
CA CYS A 172 4.02 -5.64 6.96
C CYS A 172 5.16 -5.60 5.94
N VAL A 173 4.82 -5.78 4.66
CA VAL A 173 5.76 -5.73 3.54
C VAL A 173 5.63 -4.46 2.67
N ALA A 174 4.97 -3.42 3.20
CA ALA A 174 4.77 -2.14 2.51
C ALA A 174 4.18 -2.21 1.09
N CYS A 175 3.29 -3.18 0.81
CA CYS A 175 2.68 -3.33 -0.51
C CYS A 175 1.65 -2.23 -0.88
N GLY A 176 1.25 -1.37 0.06
CA GLY A 176 0.35 -0.24 -0.20
C GLY A 176 -1.14 -0.56 -0.41
N LYS A 177 -1.56 -1.84 -0.46
CA LYS A 177 -2.99 -2.19 -0.64
C LYS A 177 -3.92 -1.61 0.43
N CYS A 178 -3.44 -1.51 1.66
CA CYS A 178 -4.19 -0.90 2.75
C CYS A 178 -4.40 0.61 2.54
N VAL A 179 -3.39 1.31 2.00
CA VAL A 179 -3.45 2.74 1.65
C VAL A 179 -4.59 3.01 0.67
N SER A 180 -4.62 2.28 -0.45
CA SER A 180 -5.67 2.44 -1.47
C SER A 180 -7.05 1.93 -1.03
N SER A 181 -7.11 1.03 -0.05
CA SER A 181 -8.37 0.51 0.47
C SER A 181 -9.07 1.43 1.46
N CYS A 182 -8.34 2.38 2.07
CA CYS A 182 -8.86 3.23 3.14
C CYS A 182 -9.63 4.43 2.57
N PRO A 183 -10.97 4.50 2.72
CA PRO A 183 -11.75 5.61 2.16
C PRO A 183 -11.43 6.98 2.80
N ASN A 184 -10.90 6.98 4.04
CA ASN A 184 -10.52 8.19 4.77
C ASN A 184 -9.03 8.56 4.60
N ASN A 185 -8.27 7.83 3.76
CA ASN A 185 -6.85 8.11 3.48
C ASN A 185 -5.95 8.19 4.74
N LEU A 186 -6.23 7.35 5.73
CA LEU A 186 -5.55 7.35 7.03
C LEU A 186 -4.22 6.62 7.04
N ILE A 187 -3.99 5.76 6.05
CA ILE A 187 -2.88 4.83 6.06
C ILE A 187 -1.81 5.37 5.11
N GLU A 188 -0.58 5.44 5.58
CA GLU A 188 0.57 5.84 4.77
C GLU A 188 1.76 4.90 5.00
N LEU A 189 2.73 4.91 4.07
CA LEU A 189 3.97 4.15 4.23
C LEU A 189 5.03 5.07 4.82
N VAL A 190 5.47 4.76 6.04
CA VAL A 190 6.52 5.48 6.77
C VAL A 190 7.80 4.64 6.83
N PRO A 191 8.98 5.24 6.99
CA PRO A 191 10.20 4.47 7.23
C PRO A 191 10.07 3.55 8.45
N TYR A 192 10.61 2.34 8.35
CA TYR A 192 10.52 1.32 9.40
C TYR A 192 11.11 1.80 10.73
N LYS A 193 12.20 2.56 10.63
CA LYS A 193 12.96 3.12 11.75
C LYS A 193 12.31 4.35 12.38
N SER A 194 11.23 4.87 11.83
CA SER A 194 10.53 6.02 12.42
C SER A 194 9.86 5.61 13.73
N GLU A 195 10.28 6.26 14.82
CA GLU A 195 9.76 6.01 16.16
C GLU A 195 8.61 6.96 16.49
N HIS A 196 8.68 8.21 16.00
CA HIS A 196 7.66 9.22 16.23
C HIS A 196 6.76 9.41 15.02
N LEU A 197 5.46 9.20 15.23
CA LEU A 197 4.45 9.17 14.18
C LEU A 197 3.21 9.95 14.64
N VAL A 198 2.66 10.81 13.77
CA VAL A 198 1.46 11.60 14.10
C VAL A 198 0.20 10.74 13.93
N GLN A 199 -0.44 10.37 15.04
CA GLN A 199 -1.63 9.50 15.07
C GLN A 199 -2.94 10.29 14.89
N CYS A 200 -3.00 11.22 13.95
CA CYS A 200 -4.21 11.99 13.63
C CYS A 200 -4.23 12.43 12.16
N SER A 201 -5.43 12.53 11.59
CA SER A 201 -5.65 13.00 10.22
C SER A 201 -6.70 14.13 10.12
N SER A 202 -7.13 14.68 11.26
CA SER A 202 -8.11 15.76 11.28
C SER A 202 -7.48 17.09 10.89
N HIS A 203 -8.15 17.79 9.96
CA HIS A 203 -7.83 19.16 9.56
C HIS A 203 -8.74 20.22 10.21
N ALA A 204 -9.68 19.78 11.04
CA ALA A 204 -10.57 20.66 11.79
C ALA A 204 -9.80 21.49 12.84
N LYS A 205 -10.37 22.61 13.27
CA LYS A 205 -9.77 23.46 14.31
C LYS A 205 -9.78 22.72 15.64
N GLY A 206 -8.79 22.99 16.50
CA GLY A 206 -8.61 22.24 17.75
C GLY A 206 -9.82 22.20 18.68
N LYS A 207 -10.66 23.25 18.69
CA LYS A 207 -11.94 23.25 19.43
C LYS A 207 -12.90 22.17 18.91
N ASP A 208 -13.04 22.08 17.59
CA ASP A 208 -13.94 21.13 16.93
C ASP A 208 -13.42 19.71 17.07
N VAL A 209 -12.09 19.53 17.00
CA VAL A 209 -11.44 18.24 17.29
C VAL A 209 -11.74 17.80 18.73
N LYS A 210 -11.47 18.66 19.73
CA LYS A 210 -11.75 18.38 21.14
C LYS A 210 -13.23 18.13 21.43
N ALA A 211 -14.13 18.68 20.63
CA ALA A 211 -15.56 18.45 20.77
C ALA A 211 -15.94 17.00 20.44
N VAL A 212 -15.17 16.29 19.60
CA VAL A 212 -15.49 14.93 19.12
C VAL A 212 -14.45 13.86 19.50
N CYS A 213 -13.19 14.22 19.72
CA CYS A 213 -12.09 13.31 19.99
C CYS A 213 -11.10 13.90 21.02
N GLU A 214 -10.87 13.18 22.12
CA GLU A 214 -9.99 13.61 23.20
C GLU A 214 -8.50 13.55 22.84
N SER A 215 -8.15 12.65 21.91
CA SER A 215 -6.77 12.32 21.51
C SER A 215 -6.34 12.98 20.19
N GLY A 216 -7.19 13.81 19.58
CA GLY A 216 -6.89 14.42 18.28
C GLY A 216 -5.91 15.58 18.36
N CYS A 217 -5.18 15.84 17.26
CA CYS A 217 -4.33 17.01 17.13
C CYS A 217 -5.15 18.30 17.24
N ILE A 218 -4.69 19.24 18.07
CA ILE A 218 -5.37 20.54 18.28
C ILE A 218 -4.70 21.70 17.55
N GLY A 219 -3.67 21.46 16.74
CA GLY A 219 -2.99 22.48 15.96
C GLY A 219 -2.23 23.54 16.77
N CYS A 220 -1.76 23.20 17.98
CA CYS A 220 -1.14 24.17 18.91
C CYS A 220 0.29 24.61 18.55
N THR A 221 0.93 24.02 17.54
CA THR A 221 2.30 24.33 17.05
C THR A 221 3.46 24.06 18.03
N LEU A 222 3.21 23.53 19.24
CA LEU A 222 4.26 23.27 20.23
C LEU A 222 5.33 22.28 19.74
N CYS A 223 4.92 21.26 18.98
CA CYS A 223 5.84 20.28 18.42
C CYS A 223 6.79 20.89 17.37
N THR A 224 6.29 21.78 16.50
CA THR A 224 7.10 22.52 15.53
C THR A 224 8.11 23.42 16.21
N LYS A 225 7.71 24.16 17.25
CA LYS A 225 8.63 25.02 18.02
C LYS A 225 9.72 24.26 18.75
N GLN A 226 9.48 23.00 19.09
CA GLN A 226 10.43 22.16 19.83
C GLN A 226 11.43 21.46 18.91
N CYS A 227 11.15 21.37 17.61
CA CYS A 227 12.00 20.67 16.66
C CYS A 227 13.19 21.55 16.26
N GLU A 228 14.41 21.11 16.61
CA GLU A 228 15.66 21.79 16.26
C GLU A 228 16.12 21.47 14.82
N PHE A 229 15.49 20.48 14.18
CA PHE A 229 15.86 19.95 12.86
C PHE A 229 14.90 20.36 11.74
N ASP A 230 13.90 21.20 12.04
CA ASP A 230 12.89 21.63 11.08
C ASP A 230 12.19 20.44 10.38
N ALA A 231 11.93 19.37 11.15
CA ALA A 231 11.40 18.11 10.67
C ALA A 231 9.90 17.94 10.92
N ILE A 232 9.22 18.90 11.56
CA ILE A 232 7.78 18.82 11.83
C ILE A 232 7.10 20.17 11.63
N HIS A 233 6.13 20.19 10.72
CA HIS A 233 5.42 21.40 10.31
C HIS A 233 3.92 21.28 10.57
N MET A 234 3.23 22.41 10.48
CA MET A 234 1.78 22.48 10.59
C MET A 234 1.17 22.71 9.21
N GLU A 235 0.34 21.78 8.78
CA GLU A 235 -0.38 21.83 7.52
C GLU A 235 -1.87 21.66 7.79
N ASN A 236 -2.69 22.65 7.41
CA ASN A 236 -4.15 22.60 7.58
C ASN A 236 -4.58 22.17 9.00
N ASN A 237 -4.01 22.80 10.04
CA ASN A 237 -4.23 22.50 11.47
C ASN A 237 -3.74 21.11 11.95
N LEU A 238 -3.02 20.36 11.12
CA LEU A 238 -2.45 19.05 11.46
C LEU A 238 -0.92 19.11 11.47
N ALA A 239 -0.29 18.39 12.41
CA ALA A 239 1.16 18.26 12.43
C ALA A 239 1.60 17.19 11.41
N VAL A 240 2.63 17.48 10.62
CA VAL A 240 3.19 16.59 9.61
C VAL A 240 4.70 16.50 9.81
N ILE A 241 5.23 15.27 9.85
CA ILE A 241 6.66 15.01 10.05
C ILE A 241 7.31 14.74 8.69
N ASP A 242 8.40 15.44 8.42
CA ASP A 242 9.35 15.11 7.37
C ASP A 242 10.35 14.09 7.92
N TYR A 243 10.22 12.84 7.46
CA TYR A 243 11.04 11.75 7.93
C TYR A 243 12.48 11.79 7.41
N GLU A 244 12.77 12.57 6.36
CA GLU A 244 14.14 12.73 5.85
C GLU A 244 15.00 13.60 6.78
N LYS A 245 14.36 14.56 7.47
CA LYS A 245 15.02 15.45 8.45
C LYS A 245 14.91 14.95 9.89
N CYS A 246 13.97 14.05 10.17
CA CYS A 246 13.68 13.60 11.54
C CYS A 246 14.81 12.72 12.09
N THR A 247 15.32 13.08 13.27
CA THR A 247 16.38 12.34 13.98
C THR A 247 15.86 11.37 15.04
N ASN A 248 14.54 11.18 15.14
CA ASN A 248 13.87 10.38 16.19
C ASN A 248 14.20 10.81 17.64
N CYS A 249 14.40 12.11 17.90
CA CYS A 249 14.78 12.59 19.24
C CYS A 249 13.64 12.70 20.28
N GLY A 250 12.38 12.45 19.91
CA GLY A 250 11.23 12.43 20.84
C GLY A 250 10.73 13.75 21.42
N LYS A 251 11.48 14.84 21.32
CA LYS A 251 11.10 16.13 21.91
C LYS A 251 9.70 16.63 21.48
N CYS A 252 9.30 16.35 20.24
CA CYS A 252 7.97 16.71 19.72
C CYS A 252 6.84 15.92 20.40
N ALA A 253 7.02 14.63 20.65
CA ALA A 253 6.05 13.76 21.32
C ALA A 253 5.92 14.11 22.80
N GLU A 254 7.05 14.40 23.47
CA GLU A 254 7.07 14.83 24.86
C GLU A 254 6.26 16.10 25.10
N LYS A 255 6.44 17.12 24.26
CA LYS A 255 5.74 18.41 24.37
C LYS A 255 4.30 18.39 23.89
N CYS A 256 3.85 17.33 23.22
CA CYS A 256 2.49 17.24 22.74
C CYS A 256 1.49 17.12 23.91
N PRO A 257 0.60 18.11 24.14
CA PRO A 257 -0.31 18.10 25.30
C PRO A 257 -1.39 17.03 25.21
N VAL A 258 -1.73 16.59 23.99
CA VAL A 258 -2.74 15.56 23.71
C VAL A 258 -2.11 14.19 23.41
N LYS A 259 -0.76 14.09 23.44
CA LYS A 259 0.00 12.86 23.19
C LYS A 259 -0.43 12.14 21.90
N VAL A 260 -0.68 12.91 20.84
CA VAL A 260 -1.09 12.37 19.53
C VAL A 260 0.09 11.93 18.67
N ILE A 261 1.31 12.28 19.06
CA ILE A 261 2.54 11.81 18.44
C ILE A 261 3.03 10.64 19.29
N LEU A 262 3.28 9.49 18.65
CA LEU A 262 3.84 8.30 19.31
C LEU A 262 5.23 8.58 19.88
#